data_AF-A0A844G083-F1
#
_entry.id   AF-A0A844G083-F1
#
_cell.length_a   1.000
_cell.length_b   1.000
_cell.length_c   1.000
_cell.angle_alpha   90.00
_cell.angle_beta   90.00
_cell.angle_gamma   90.00
#
_symmetry.space_group_name_H-M   'P 1'
#
loop_
_entity.id
_entity.type
_entity.pdbx_description
1 polymer ?
#
loop_
_entity_poly.entity_id
_entity_poly.type
_entity_poly.pdbx_seq_one_letter_code
_entity_poly.pdbx_strand_id
1 'polypeptide(L)'
;MKNFSRILMAGAALAVLAGCATKRLPSEDLEVPILYPEEIAILKNPNIPSNSEEKYNAIKRLIKKVDFTFTREAKTINDLLYFGDGVPDSTDRPDRTITFNYQYGDHYVRLVFALYQTVVLRADVIEK
;
A
#
# COMPACT_ATOMS: atom_id res chain seq x y z
N MET A 1 47.57 30.57 5.40
CA MET A 1 46.17 30.46 4.92
C MET A 1 46.08 29.51 3.72
N LYS A 2 46.29 28.21 3.92
CA LYS A 2 46.02 27.16 2.93
C LYS A 2 45.70 25.91 3.77
N ASN A 3 44.62 25.20 3.46
CA ASN A 3 44.23 23.87 4.00
C ASN A 3 42.87 23.77 4.75
N PHE A 4 42.01 24.78 4.75
CA PHE A 4 40.66 24.63 5.35
C PHE A 4 39.53 24.35 4.33
N SER A 5 39.77 24.44 3.03
CA SER A 5 38.70 24.33 2.02
C SER A 5 38.37 22.91 1.54
N ARG A 6 39.13 21.87 1.93
CA ARG A 6 38.93 20.52 1.36
C ARG A 6 38.07 19.59 2.20
N ILE A 7 37.78 19.92 3.45
CA ILE A 7 37.00 19.04 4.34
C ILE A 7 35.48 19.25 4.19
N LEU A 8 35.04 20.41 3.69
CA LEU A 8 33.60 20.72 3.59
C LEU A 8 32.89 20.12 2.37
N MET A 9 33.61 19.64 1.36
CA MET A 9 33.01 19.02 0.15
C MET A 9 32.89 17.50 0.22
N ALA A 10 33.48 16.83 1.22
CA ALA A 10 33.38 15.38 1.35
C ALA A 10 32.11 14.91 2.08
N GLY A 11 31.47 15.79 2.88
CA GLY A 11 30.26 15.45 3.63
C GLY A 11 28.97 15.47 2.79
N ALA A 12 28.94 16.21 1.68
CA ALA A 12 27.74 16.35 0.84
C ALA A 12 27.53 15.16 -0.11
N ALA A 13 28.58 14.42 -0.47
CA ALA A 13 28.49 13.31 -1.40
C ALA A 13 27.85 12.04 -0.79
N LEU A 14 27.96 11.85 0.53
CA LEU A 14 27.33 10.72 1.23
C LEU A 14 25.84 10.93 1.51
N ALA A 15 25.35 12.18 1.49
CA ALA A 15 23.92 12.47 1.66
C ALA A 15 23.10 12.20 0.38
N VAL A 16 23.73 12.09 -0.79
CA VAL A 16 23.05 11.82 -2.08
C VAL A 16 22.67 10.35 -2.25
N LEU A 17 23.27 9.44 -1.46
CA LEU A 17 22.97 8.00 -1.50
C LEU A 17 21.83 7.59 -0.55
N ALA A 18 21.34 8.48 0.31
CA ALA A 18 20.17 8.24 1.15
C ALA A 18 18.83 8.32 0.38
N GLY A 19 18.89 8.62 -0.92
CA GLY A 19 17.74 8.67 -1.83
C GLY A 19 17.46 7.38 -2.59
N CYS A 20 18.03 6.23 -2.18
CA CYS A 20 17.51 4.95 -2.66
C CYS A 20 16.09 4.80 -2.12
N ALA A 21 15.11 5.17 -2.94
CA ALA A 21 13.72 4.81 -2.72
C ALA A 21 13.70 3.34 -2.33
N THR A 22 13.36 3.04 -1.08
CA THR A 22 13.25 1.68 -0.58
C THR A 22 12.29 0.99 -1.54
N LYS A 23 12.80 0.04 -2.33
CA LYS A 23 12.02 -0.58 -3.40
C LYS A 23 10.85 -1.29 -2.75
N ARG A 24 9.64 -0.81 -3.01
CA ARG A 24 8.42 -1.47 -2.54
C ARG A 24 8.29 -2.83 -3.23
N LEU A 25 7.91 -3.85 -2.46
CA LEU A 25 7.60 -5.16 -3.01
C LEU A 25 6.27 -5.10 -3.76
N PRO A 26 6.13 -5.71 -4.95
CA PRO A 26 4.82 -5.89 -5.56
C PRO A 26 3.87 -6.59 -4.59
N SER A 27 2.59 -6.22 -4.58
CA SER A 27 1.57 -6.87 -3.73
C SER A 27 1.45 -8.39 -3.95
N GLU A 28 1.83 -8.88 -5.13
CA GLU A 28 1.79 -10.30 -5.51
C GLU A 28 3.08 -11.05 -5.18
N ASP A 29 4.08 -10.37 -4.60
CA ASP A 29 5.31 -11.02 -4.17
C ASP A 29 5.02 -12.01 -3.03
N LEU A 30 5.54 -13.23 -3.15
CA LEU A 30 5.30 -14.33 -2.21
C LEU A 30 5.85 -14.04 -0.81
N GLU A 31 6.79 -13.09 -0.69
CA GLU A 31 7.34 -12.68 0.60
C GLU A 31 6.41 -11.72 1.37
N VAL A 32 5.47 -11.04 0.71
CA VAL A 32 4.59 -10.03 1.35
C VAL A 32 3.84 -10.60 2.56
N PRO A 33 3.18 -11.77 2.48
CA PRO A 33 2.49 -12.35 3.64
C PRO A 33 3.44 -12.80 4.76
N ILE A 34 4.70 -13.10 4.43
CA ILE A 34 5.71 -13.57 5.38
C ILE A 34 6.33 -12.39 6.13
N LEU A 35 6.58 -11.29 5.42
CA LEU A 35 7.24 -10.09 5.96
C LEU A 35 6.27 -9.16 6.70
N TYR A 36 4.99 -9.15 6.34
CA TYR A 36 3.98 -8.24 6.91
C TYR A 36 2.73 -8.96 7.48
N PRO A 37 2.89 -10.05 8.25
CA PRO A 37 1.77 -10.85 8.72
C PRO A 37 0.85 -10.09 9.69
N GLU A 38 1.40 -9.18 10.50
CA GLU A 38 0.65 -8.40 11.48
C GLU A 38 -0.26 -7.37 10.80
N GLU A 39 0.27 -6.58 9.86
CA GLU A 39 -0.55 -5.63 9.11
C GLU A 39 -1.67 -6.34 8.34
N ILE A 40 -1.34 -7.47 7.69
CA ILE A 40 -2.34 -8.27 6.96
C ILE A 40 -3.38 -8.84 7.93
N ALA A 41 -2.99 -9.37 9.09
CA ALA A 41 -3.93 -9.89 10.07
C ALA A 41 -4.93 -8.82 10.55
N ILE A 42 -4.47 -7.58 10.77
CA ILE A 42 -5.34 -6.44 11.13
C ILE A 42 -6.28 -6.11 9.96
N LEU A 43 -5.74 -5.99 8.75
CA LEU A 43 -6.52 -5.65 7.55
C LEU A 43 -7.54 -6.73 7.16
N LYS A 44 -7.27 -7.98 7.50
CA LYS A 44 -8.17 -9.12 7.28
C LYS A 44 -9.19 -9.33 8.39
N ASN A 45 -9.06 -8.63 9.53
CA ASN A 45 -9.94 -8.86 10.67
C ASN A 45 -11.33 -8.26 10.39
N PRO A 46 -12.40 -9.08 10.29
CA PRO A 46 -13.76 -8.60 10.02
C PRO A 46 -14.39 -7.91 11.24
N ASN A 47 -13.86 -8.13 12.45
CA ASN A 47 -14.38 -7.53 13.68
C ASN A 47 -13.89 -6.08 13.88
N ILE A 48 -12.93 -5.63 13.07
CA ILE A 48 -12.40 -4.28 13.11
C ILE A 48 -13.01 -3.50 11.92
N PRO A 49 -13.76 -2.41 12.16
CA PRO A 49 -14.31 -1.58 11.10
C PRO A 49 -13.21 -0.98 10.20
N SER A 50 -13.51 -0.79 8.91
CA SER A 50 -12.57 -0.17 7.95
C SER A 50 -12.20 1.27 8.32
N ASN A 51 -13.06 1.99 9.05
CA ASN A 51 -12.85 3.34 9.56
C ASN A 51 -12.22 3.40 10.97
N SER A 52 -11.44 2.38 11.34
CA SER A 52 -10.71 2.31 12.61
C SER A 52 -9.29 2.85 12.49
N GLU A 53 -8.74 3.30 13.62
CA GLU A 53 -7.33 3.71 13.71
C GLU A 53 -6.39 2.55 13.37
N GLU A 54 -6.73 1.34 13.82
CA GLU A 54 -5.96 0.13 13.64
C GLU A 54 -5.81 -0.24 12.16
N LYS A 55 -6.92 -0.30 11.40
CA LYS A 55 -6.86 -0.60 9.97
C LYS A 55 -6.21 0.54 9.18
N TYR A 56 -6.49 1.80 9.52
CA TYR A 56 -5.81 2.95 8.91
C TYR A 56 -4.28 2.87 9.09
N ASN A 57 -3.81 2.65 10.32
CA ASN A 57 -2.38 2.57 10.62
C ASN A 57 -1.73 1.34 9.97
N ALA A 58 -2.43 0.20 9.95
CA ALA A 58 -1.94 -1.01 9.28
C ALA A 58 -1.76 -0.79 7.77
N ILE A 59 -2.77 -0.26 7.07
CA ILE A 59 -2.63 -0.04 5.62
C ILE A 59 -1.59 1.03 5.31
N LYS A 60 -1.51 2.11 6.11
CA LYS A 60 -0.53 3.18 5.94
C LYS A 60 0.91 2.67 6.07
N ARG A 61 1.16 1.73 6.98
CA ARG A 61 2.47 1.05 7.08
C ARG A 61 2.71 0.12 5.90
N LEU A 62 1.69 -0.62 5.47
CA LEU A 62 1.83 -1.59 4.39
C LEU A 62 2.14 -0.93 3.04
N ILE A 63 1.42 0.14 2.65
CA ILE A 63 1.62 0.82 1.34
C ILE A 63 2.98 1.51 1.17
N LYS A 64 3.70 1.73 2.28
CA LYS A 64 5.09 2.22 2.28
C LYS A 64 6.11 1.15 1.93
N LYS A 65 5.75 -0.12 2.11
CA LYS A 65 6.61 -1.30 1.90
C LYS A 65 6.16 -2.14 0.71
N VAL A 66 4.87 -2.10 0.39
CA VAL A 66 4.20 -2.89 -0.64
C VAL A 66 3.54 -1.97 -1.67
N ASP A 67 3.72 -2.29 -2.95
CA ASP A 67 3.16 -1.56 -4.08
C ASP A 67 1.94 -2.29 -4.65
N PHE A 68 0.75 -1.78 -4.31
CA PHE A 68 -0.52 -2.31 -4.82
C PHE A 68 -0.82 -1.90 -6.26
N THR A 69 -0.08 -0.93 -6.85
CA THR A 69 -0.33 -0.49 -8.24
C THR A 69 -0.02 -1.57 -9.28
N PHE A 70 0.75 -2.59 -8.89
CA PHE A 70 1.08 -3.76 -9.71
C PHE A 70 0.13 -4.94 -9.53
N THR A 71 -0.90 -4.85 -8.70
CA THR A 71 -1.86 -5.95 -8.47
C THR A 71 -2.53 -6.34 -9.79
N ARG A 72 -2.51 -7.64 -10.13
CA ARG A 72 -3.10 -8.22 -11.35
C ARG A 72 -4.23 -9.19 -11.06
N GLU A 73 -4.30 -9.76 -9.86
CA GLU A 73 -5.31 -10.74 -9.49
C GLU A 73 -6.19 -10.27 -8.32
N ALA A 74 -7.50 -10.50 -8.45
CA ALA A 74 -8.46 -10.28 -7.37
C ALA A 74 -8.17 -11.17 -6.15
N LYS A 75 -7.54 -12.32 -6.38
CA LYS A 75 -7.09 -13.23 -5.31
C LYS A 75 -6.12 -12.51 -4.36
N THR A 76 -5.15 -11.79 -4.89
CA THR A 76 -4.17 -10.99 -4.11
C THR A 76 -4.86 -10.00 -3.19
N ILE A 77 -5.91 -9.33 -3.68
CA ILE A 77 -6.71 -8.40 -2.87
C ILE A 77 -7.32 -9.14 -1.67
N ASN A 78 -7.94 -10.30 -1.89
CA ASN A 78 -8.55 -11.11 -0.82
C ASN A 78 -7.53 -11.79 0.10
N ASP A 79 -6.32 -12.02 -0.38
CA ASP A 79 -5.24 -12.59 0.41
C ASP A 79 -4.67 -11.56 1.40
N LEU A 80 -4.62 -10.28 1.02
CA LEU A 80 -4.01 -9.21 1.80
C LEU A 80 -5.01 -8.35 2.59
N LEU A 81 -6.23 -8.20 2.08
CA LEU A 81 -7.27 -7.32 2.63
C LEU A 81 -8.54 -8.12 2.92
N TYR A 82 -9.32 -7.69 3.91
CA TYR A 82 -10.66 -8.23 4.08
C TYR A 82 -11.57 -7.75 2.94
N PHE A 83 -11.98 -8.66 2.05
CA PHE A 83 -12.78 -8.29 0.87
C PHE A 83 -14.10 -7.59 1.23
N GLY A 84 -14.66 -7.85 2.42
CA GLY A 84 -15.87 -7.18 2.91
C GLY A 84 -15.70 -5.68 3.24
N ASP A 85 -14.46 -5.18 3.34
CA ASP A 85 -14.19 -3.75 3.44
C ASP A 85 -14.30 -3.04 2.07
N GLY A 86 -14.32 -3.79 0.98
CA GLY A 86 -14.37 -3.27 -0.38
C GLY A 86 -15.79 -2.91 -0.80
N VAL A 87 -15.97 -1.67 -1.28
CA VAL A 87 -17.24 -1.18 -1.82
C VAL A 87 -17.18 -1.26 -3.36
N PRO A 88 -17.92 -2.18 -4.00
CA PRO A 88 -18.03 -2.22 -5.46
C PRO A 88 -18.94 -1.11 -5.98
N ASP A 89 -18.65 -0.58 -7.17
CA ASP A 89 -19.54 0.34 -7.90
C ASP A 89 -20.73 -0.37 -8.57
N SER A 90 -20.58 -1.67 -8.87
CA SER A 90 -21.62 -2.57 -9.41
C SER A 90 -21.42 -3.99 -8.89
N THR A 91 -22.52 -4.68 -8.61
CA THR A 91 -22.52 -6.08 -8.13
C THR A 91 -22.90 -7.09 -9.23
N ASP A 92 -23.47 -6.61 -10.32
CA ASP A 92 -24.09 -7.39 -11.40
C ASP A 92 -23.23 -7.44 -12.69
N ARG A 93 -22.13 -6.70 -12.74
CA ARG A 93 -21.26 -6.63 -13.92
C ARG A 93 -19.89 -7.29 -13.71
N PRO A 94 -19.33 -7.89 -14.77
CA PRO A 94 -17.99 -8.46 -14.74
C PRO A 94 -16.91 -7.38 -14.65
N ASP A 95 -17.13 -6.23 -15.30
CA ASP A 95 -16.35 -5.02 -15.14
C ASP A 95 -16.87 -4.21 -13.96
N ARG A 96 -16.01 -3.98 -12.97
CA ARG A 96 -16.37 -3.22 -11.76
C ARG A 96 -15.16 -2.61 -11.11
N THR A 97 -15.38 -1.56 -10.35
CA THR A 97 -14.38 -0.95 -9.48
C THR A 97 -14.69 -1.31 -8.04
N ILE A 98 -13.70 -1.81 -7.31
CA ILE A 98 -13.80 -2.04 -5.87
C ILE A 98 -12.92 -1.03 -5.16
N THR A 99 -13.53 -0.28 -4.23
CA THR A 99 -12.84 0.74 -3.43
C THR A 99 -12.72 0.28 -1.98
N PHE A 100 -11.50 0.21 -1.47
CA PHE A 100 -11.21 0.03 -0.05
C PHE A 100 -10.83 1.39 0.52
N ASN A 101 -11.53 1.84 1.56
CA ASN A 101 -11.32 3.15 2.17
C ASN A 101 -11.05 2.99 3.66
N TYR A 102 -9.78 3.11 4.05
CA TYR A 102 -9.33 3.05 5.43
C TYR A 102 -9.16 4.47 5.95
N GLN A 103 -10.02 4.89 6.86
CA GLN A 103 -10.09 6.29 7.32
C GLN A 103 -9.95 6.37 8.84
N TYR A 104 -9.20 7.35 9.32
CA TYR A 104 -9.16 7.71 10.73
C TYR A 104 -9.07 9.24 10.86
N GLY A 105 -10.05 9.84 11.54
CA GLY A 105 -10.21 11.29 11.57
C GLY A 105 -10.42 11.88 10.17
N ASP A 106 -9.59 12.85 9.81
CA ASP A 106 -9.53 13.53 8.52
C ASP A 106 -8.56 12.91 7.52
N HIS A 107 -7.85 11.83 7.92
CA HIS A 107 -6.90 11.11 7.08
C HIS A 107 -7.50 9.85 6.48
N TYR A 108 -7.05 9.49 5.27
CA TYR A 108 -7.43 8.22 4.67
C TYR A 108 -6.34 7.63 3.77
N VAL A 109 -6.39 6.30 3.66
CA VAL A 109 -5.75 5.55 2.59
C VAL A 109 -6.85 4.87 1.80
N ARG A 110 -6.89 5.12 0.50
CA ARG A 110 -7.85 4.52 -0.43
C ARG A 110 -7.12 3.70 -1.48
N LEU A 111 -7.55 2.45 -1.63
CA LEU A 111 -7.13 1.56 -2.70
C LEU A 111 -8.30 1.37 -3.65
N VAL A 112 -8.09 1.64 -4.93
CA VAL A 112 -9.11 1.51 -5.97
C VAL A 112 -8.64 0.48 -6.98
N PHE A 113 -9.39 -0.60 -7.15
CA PHE A 113 -9.08 -1.65 -8.11
C PHE A 113 -10.17 -1.70 -9.16
N ALA A 114 -9.83 -1.44 -10.43
CA ALA A 114 -10.70 -1.72 -11.56
C ALA A 114 -10.47 -3.16 -12.02
N LEU A 115 -11.51 -3.97 -12.06
CA LEU A 115 -11.44 -5.39 -12.36
C LEU A 115 -12.28 -5.75 -13.58
N TYR A 116 -11.88 -6.81 -14.27
CA TYR A 116 -12.73 -7.61 -15.13
C TYR A 116 -12.69 -9.05 -14.65
N GLN A 117 -13.79 -9.54 -14.10
CA GLN A 117 -13.87 -10.82 -13.39
C GLN A 117 -12.82 -10.90 -12.26
N THR A 118 -11.81 -11.77 -12.41
CA THR A 118 -10.72 -11.98 -11.44
C THR A 118 -9.47 -11.19 -11.77
N VAL A 119 -9.42 -10.49 -12.91
CA VAL A 119 -8.25 -9.76 -13.38
C VAL A 119 -8.36 -8.30 -12.97
N VAL A 120 -7.30 -7.75 -12.39
CA VAL A 120 -7.16 -6.33 -12.08
C VAL A 120 -6.55 -5.60 -13.27
N LEU A 121 -7.32 -4.69 -13.86
CA LEU A 121 -6.94 -3.89 -15.01
C LEU A 121 -6.15 -2.63 -14.58
N ARG A 122 -6.55 -2.03 -13.46
CA ARG A 122 -5.93 -0.84 -12.88
C ARG A 122 -6.01 -0.90 -11.36
N ALA A 123 -4.96 -0.43 -10.71
CA ALA A 123 -4.90 -0.28 -9.26
C ALA A 123 -4.33 1.09 -8.91
N ASP A 124 -5.08 1.88 -8.14
CA ASP A 124 -4.70 3.21 -7.69
C ASP A 124 -4.59 3.24 -6.16
N VAL A 125 -3.57 3.93 -5.64
CA VAL A 125 -3.35 4.14 -4.20
C VAL A 125 -3.37 5.64 -3.93
N ILE A 126 -4.24 6.07 -3.02
CA ILE A 126 -4.43 7.47 -2.65
C ILE A 126 -4.25 7.60 -1.14
N GLU A 127 -3.35 8.47 -0.69
CA GLU A 127 -3.13 8.79 0.73
C GLU A 127 -3.37 10.30 0.93
N LYS A 128 -4.16 10.65 1.95
CA LYS A 128 -4.42 12.03 2.38
C LYS A 128 -4.42 12.12 3.91
#